data_AF-A0A7X6TZE3-F1
#
_entry.id   AF-A0A7X6TZE3-F1
#
_cell.length_a   1.000
_cell.length_b   1.000
_cell.length_c   1.000
_cell.angle_alpha   90.00
_cell.angle_beta   90.00
_cell.angle_gamma   90.00
#
_symmetry.space_group_name_H-M   'P 1'
#
loop_
_entity.id
_entity.type
_entity.pdbx_description
1 polymer ?
#
loop_
_entity_poly.entity_id
_entity_poly.type
_entity_poly.pdbx_seq_one_letter_code
_entity_poly.pdbx_strand_id
1 'polypeptide(L)'
;MPKNKKQANGKTPVIERGPMPVLILVIICTVCVALLALTATMTADAIEAQKLEAANAGKKALFPDAVQFPEESLAQLVAAIPGASMIDLNASEFSDVKAVTRAVDREGKTIGLIIEVASSGYKGPVPVMAGIDMAGRISGIVVDASGETAGVGSPVGESSFTDQFIGLATDDTFAGIDMVSGGTISSGSVIKSVKLVSSVFNAILGFEGADDGGATREDFFPDAVDFPVESLEEAVGQIPGAVLVDLTAEDYDGFRSLTRAVDADGKTIGLLIEVAKNGYHGPVPAEVAFDLSGQILGLIVDASEETFGVGQPVGEKEYTDQFVGRPADDSFEDVDIISDATISSNSVIRSVKLASKIFSDLMTGQAEEPAEEVSELQVLFPDAEEELVEAEIDGMEAPEGTGIKFALGETSGDRAGLIVRVTGEGRNGPLPVTVGLDLSGRITGLLVDASGETPDIGQPAGEKDFTDQFIGHQVDELFDDIDVVSGATISSNAVVQAIQAASAVYRSFQEGGH
;
A
#
# COMPACT_ATOMS: atom_id res chain seq x y z
N MET A 1 -44.82 -59.81 76.10
CA MET A 1 -44.96 -60.90 75.10
C MET A 1 -46.21 -60.66 74.25
N PRO A 2 -46.20 -61.12 72.99
CA PRO A 2 -46.30 -60.33 71.75
C PRO A 2 -47.74 -59.93 71.39
N LYS A 3 -47.97 -58.82 70.68
CA LYS A 3 -49.20 -58.65 69.87
C LYS A 3 -48.96 -57.84 68.58
N ASN A 4 -49.10 -58.56 67.47
CA ASN A 4 -49.56 -58.08 66.18
C ASN A 4 -50.70 -57.06 66.29
N LYS A 5 -50.64 -55.98 65.51
CA LYS A 5 -51.83 -55.37 64.90
C LYS A 5 -51.53 -54.91 63.47
N LYS A 6 -52.26 -55.52 62.53
CA LYS A 6 -52.37 -55.10 61.14
C LYS A 6 -53.16 -53.80 61.01
N GLN A 7 -52.71 -52.98 60.06
CA GLN A 7 -53.43 -52.02 59.20
C GLN A 7 -54.39 -51.00 59.82
N ALA A 8 -54.02 -49.72 59.65
CA ALA A 8 -54.96 -48.68 59.26
C ALA A 8 -54.26 -47.75 58.25
N ASN A 9 -54.62 -47.91 56.97
CA ASN A 9 -54.20 -47.04 55.88
C ASN A 9 -55.00 -45.73 56.00
N GLY A 10 -54.55 -44.83 56.87
CA GLY A 10 -55.15 -43.52 57.09
C GLY A 10 -54.67 -42.54 56.02
N LYS A 11 -55.48 -42.35 54.97
CA LYS A 11 -55.31 -41.26 54.00
C LYS A 11 -55.14 -39.94 54.77
N THR A 12 -54.03 -39.24 54.53
CA THR A 12 -53.88 -37.84 54.93
C THR A 12 -55.11 -37.06 54.44
N PRO A 13 -55.81 -36.29 55.28
CA PRO A 13 -56.95 -35.51 54.81
C PRO A 13 -56.43 -34.49 53.79
N VAL A 14 -56.79 -34.69 52.52
CA VAL A 14 -56.66 -33.64 51.51
C VAL A 14 -57.63 -32.56 51.95
N ILE A 15 -57.10 -31.46 52.47
CA ILE A 15 -57.91 -30.26 52.69
C ILE A 15 -58.30 -29.80 51.28
N GLU A 16 -59.51 -30.13 50.83
CA GLU A 16 -60.13 -29.44 49.68
C GLU A 16 -60.34 -27.98 50.10
N ARG A 17 -59.26 -27.20 49.99
CA ARG A 17 -59.36 -25.75 49.96
C ARG A 17 -60.10 -25.47 48.65
N GLY A 18 -61.37 -25.08 48.73
CA GLY A 18 -62.17 -24.68 47.56
C GLY A 18 -61.43 -23.62 46.72
N PRO A 19 -61.91 -23.24 45.53
CA PRO A 19 -61.14 -22.47 44.54
C PRO A 19 -60.59 -21.10 44.99
N MET A 20 -60.90 -20.65 46.21
CA MET A 20 -60.44 -19.39 46.81
C MET A 20 -58.92 -19.15 46.76
N PRO A 21 -58.01 -20.06 47.14
CA PRO A 21 -56.57 -19.79 47.06
C PRO A 21 -56.10 -19.63 45.61
N VAL A 22 -56.71 -20.37 44.68
CA VAL A 22 -56.41 -20.28 43.24
C VAL A 22 -56.91 -18.94 42.69
N LEU A 23 -58.13 -18.52 43.05
CA LEU A 23 -58.69 -17.23 42.66
C LEU A 23 -57.87 -16.05 43.22
N ILE A 24 -57.47 -16.13 44.49
CA ILE A 24 -56.63 -15.11 45.12
C ILE A 24 -55.27 -15.02 44.41
N LEU A 25 -54.66 -16.15 44.06
CA LEU A 25 -53.40 -16.17 43.32
C LEU A 25 -53.55 -15.57 41.91
N VAL A 26 -54.60 -15.94 41.17
CA VAL A 26 -54.88 -15.39 39.84
C VAL A 26 -55.06 -13.87 39.91
N ILE A 27 -55.79 -13.37 40.90
CA ILE A 27 -55.98 -11.92 41.09
C ILE A 27 -54.65 -11.23 41.40
N ILE A 28 -53.86 -11.76 42.34
CA ILE A 28 -52.55 -11.18 42.70
C ILE A 28 -51.61 -11.18 41.49
N CYS A 29 -51.50 -12.31 40.77
CA CYS A 29 -50.68 -12.40 39.57
C CYS A 29 -51.12 -11.41 38.49
N THR A 30 -52.44 -11.26 38.27
CA THR A 30 -52.98 -10.31 37.30
C THR A 30 -52.63 -8.87 37.68
N VAL A 31 -52.76 -8.52 38.96
CA VAL A 31 -52.39 -7.19 39.47
C VAL A 31 -50.88 -6.95 39.34
N CYS A 32 -50.03 -7.92 39.68
CA CYS A 32 -48.58 -7.80 39.54
C CYS A 32 -48.16 -7.63 38.08
N VAL A 33 -48.74 -8.39 37.15
CA VAL A 33 -48.46 -8.25 35.71
C VAL A 33 -48.92 -6.89 35.19
N ALA A 34 -50.11 -6.42 35.59
CA ALA A 34 -50.62 -5.11 35.20
C ALA A 34 -49.74 -3.96 35.71
N LEU A 35 -49.28 -4.05 36.97
CA LEU A 35 -48.36 -3.07 37.54
C LEU A 35 -46.99 -3.09 36.86
N LEU A 36 -46.44 -4.28 36.57
CA LEU A 36 -45.19 -4.43 35.82
C LEU A 36 -45.29 -3.85 34.41
N ALA A 37 -46.38 -4.12 33.69
CA ALA A 37 -46.63 -3.57 32.36
C ALA A 37 -46.77 -2.04 32.38
N LEU A 38 -47.46 -1.49 33.38
CA LEU A 38 -47.56 -0.04 33.57
C LEU A 38 -46.19 0.58 33.87
N THR A 39 -45.40 -0.04 34.75
CA THR A 39 -44.04 0.46 35.04
C THR A 39 -43.13 0.36 33.81
N ALA A 40 -43.22 -0.71 33.02
CA ALA A 40 -42.42 -0.89 31.82
C ALA A 40 -42.78 0.13 30.74
N THR A 41 -44.07 0.44 30.56
CA THR A 41 -44.52 1.44 29.58
C THR A 41 -44.17 2.87 29.99
N MET A 42 -44.28 3.23 31.27
CA MET A 42 -43.88 4.56 31.74
C MET A 42 -42.37 4.78 31.79
N THR A 43 -41.57 3.70 31.85
CA THR A 43 -40.10 3.78 31.87
C THR A 43 -39.45 3.49 30.52
N ALA A 44 -40.21 3.02 29.52
CA ALA A 44 -39.70 2.69 28.19
C ALA A 44 -38.97 3.89 27.55
N ASP A 45 -39.64 5.05 27.48
CA ASP A 45 -39.07 6.25 26.86
C ASP A 45 -37.82 6.74 27.59
N ALA A 46 -37.79 6.65 28.93
CA ALA A 46 -36.63 7.05 29.73
C ALA A 46 -35.44 6.09 29.59
N ILE A 47 -35.70 4.79 29.48
CA ILE A 47 -34.69 3.76 29.23
C ILE A 47 -34.13 3.89 27.82
N GLU A 48 -35.00 4.14 26.83
CA GLU A 48 -34.60 4.36 25.44
C GLU A 48 -33.78 5.64 25.30
N ALA A 49 -34.20 6.74 25.93
CA ALA A 49 -33.43 7.98 25.97
C ALA A 49 -32.06 7.79 26.62
N GLN A 50 -31.97 7.08 27.76
CA GLN A 50 -30.68 6.77 28.40
C GLN A 50 -29.80 5.86 27.54
N LYS A 51 -30.39 4.88 26.85
CA LYS A 51 -29.65 4.01 25.92
C LYS A 51 -29.14 4.78 24.71
N LEU A 52 -29.95 5.68 24.16
CA LEU A 52 -29.57 6.54 23.03
C LEU A 52 -28.50 7.56 23.45
N GLU A 53 -28.61 8.14 24.64
CA GLU A 53 -27.61 9.05 25.21
C GLU A 53 -26.29 8.32 25.47
N ALA A 54 -26.34 7.08 25.97
CA ALA A 54 -25.16 6.24 26.11
C ALA A 54 -24.56 5.83 24.75
N ALA A 55 -25.38 5.49 23.75
CA ALA A 55 -24.94 5.13 22.40
C ALA A 55 -24.32 6.34 21.65
N ASN A 56 -24.81 7.55 21.92
CA ASN A 56 -24.32 8.78 21.31
C ASN A 56 -23.26 9.51 22.13
N ALA A 57 -22.72 8.89 23.19
CA ALA A 57 -21.73 9.53 24.06
C ALA A 57 -20.49 10.00 23.28
N GLY A 58 -20.01 9.20 22.32
CA GLY A 58 -18.92 9.58 21.41
C GLY A 58 -19.31 10.79 20.53
N LYS A 59 -20.48 10.75 19.90
CA LYS A 59 -21.01 11.84 19.06
C LYS A 59 -21.16 13.15 19.84
N LYS A 60 -21.56 13.05 21.12
CA LYS A 60 -21.70 14.19 22.03
C LYS A 60 -20.35 14.77 22.47
N ALA A 61 -19.29 13.97 22.54
CA ALA A 61 -17.94 14.46 22.78
C ALA A 61 -17.42 15.30 21.59
N LEU A 62 -17.76 14.89 20.36
CA LEU A 62 -17.40 15.61 19.13
C LEU A 62 -18.18 16.92 18.94
N PHE A 63 -19.46 16.94 19.33
CA PHE A 63 -20.31 18.13 19.29
C PHE A 63 -21.06 18.34 20.61
N PRO A 64 -20.43 19.01 21.59
CA PRO A 64 -21.05 19.26 22.90
C PRO A 64 -22.37 20.04 22.81
N ASP A 65 -22.53 20.91 21.81
CA ASP A 65 -23.72 21.73 21.61
C ASP A 65 -24.85 21.04 20.84
N ALA A 66 -24.59 19.89 20.20
CA ALA A 66 -25.61 19.11 19.50
C ALA A 66 -26.60 18.48 20.49
N VAL A 67 -27.89 18.58 20.24
CA VAL A 67 -28.92 17.88 21.04
C VAL A 67 -29.55 16.70 20.31
N GLN A 68 -29.31 16.58 19.01
CA GLN A 68 -29.83 15.48 18.19
C GLN A 68 -28.76 15.00 17.19
N PHE A 69 -28.78 13.69 16.96
CA PHE A 69 -28.01 12.98 15.95
C PHE A 69 -29.01 12.10 15.16
N PRO A 70 -29.66 12.64 14.12
CA PRO A 70 -30.71 11.92 13.41
C PRO A 70 -30.21 10.62 12.78
N GLU A 71 -30.94 9.52 12.96
CA GLU A 71 -30.72 8.29 12.18
C GLU A 71 -31.45 8.42 10.84
N GLU A 72 -30.70 8.74 9.80
CA GLU A 72 -31.23 9.03 8.47
C GLU A 72 -30.32 8.45 7.37
N SER A 73 -30.89 8.21 6.20
CA SER A 73 -30.09 7.84 5.02
C SER A 73 -29.27 9.03 4.51
N LEU A 74 -28.18 8.76 3.78
CA LEU A 74 -27.36 9.82 3.16
C LEU A 74 -28.20 10.78 2.30
N ALA A 75 -29.19 10.26 1.56
CA ALA A 75 -30.09 11.07 0.76
C ALA A 75 -30.94 12.06 1.60
N GLN A 76 -31.38 11.64 2.79
CA GLN A 76 -32.12 12.51 3.71
C GLN A 76 -31.20 13.55 4.36
N LEU A 77 -29.99 13.14 4.74
CA LEU A 77 -28.94 14.03 5.26
C LEU A 77 -28.63 15.15 4.26
N VAL A 78 -28.32 14.80 3.01
CA VAL A 78 -27.97 15.75 1.95
C VAL A 78 -29.15 16.68 1.65
N ALA A 79 -30.38 16.15 1.56
CA ALA A 79 -31.57 16.98 1.35
C ALA A 79 -31.83 17.98 2.48
N ALA A 80 -31.34 17.71 3.69
CA ALA A 80 -31.54 18.57 4.86
C ALA A 80 -30.47 19.67 5.00
N ILE A 81 -29.39 19.63 4.24
CA ILE A 81 -28.31 20.63 4.27
C ILE A 81 -28.31 21.43 2.96
N PRO A 82 -28.61 22.74 2.99
CA PRO A 82 -28.55 23.57 1.79
C PRO A 82 -27.15 23.58 1.17
N GLY A 83 -27.06 23.29 -0.14
CA GLY A 83 -25.79 23.29 -0.88
C GLY A 83 -25.03 21.97 -0.84
N ALA A 84 -25.53 20.96 -0.13
CA ALA A 84 -24.90 19.65 -0.11
C ALA A 84 -25.14 18.86 -1.41
N SER A 85 -24.15 18.07 -1.80
CA SER A 85 -24.12 17.19 -2.95
C SER A 85 -24.20 15.72 -2.53
N MET A 86 -24.84 14.90 -3.35
CA MET A 86 -24.82 13.44 -3.17
C MET A 86 -23.48 12.88 -3.62
N ILE A 87 -22.95 11.93 -2.84
CA ILE A 87 -21.74 11.17 -3.16
C ILE A 87 -22.05 9.68 -3.16
N ASP A 88 -21.30 8.89 -3.94
CA ASP A 88 -21.41 7.43 -3.91
C ASP A 88 -20.43 6.84 -2.89
N LEU A 89 -20.90 6.56 -1.68
CA LEU A 89 -20.10 5.92 -0.63
C LEU A 89 -19.66 4.48 -0.98
N ASN A 90 -20.13 3.90 -2.10
CA ASN A 90 -19.65 2.59 -2.58
C ASN A 90 -18.47 2.70 -3.55
N ALA A 91 -18.07 3.92 -3.95
CA ALA A 91 -16.85 4.12 -4.72
C ALA A 91 -15.63 3.60 -3.94
N SER A 92 -14.62 3.10 -4.64
CA SER A 92 -13.43 2.50 -4.02
C SER A 92 -12.71 3.45 -3.06
N GLU A 93 -12.69 4.74 -3.36
CA GLU A 93 -12.11 5.78 -2.50
C GLU A 93 -12.82 5.95 -1.15
N PHE A 94 -14.10 5.55 -1.03
CA PHE A 94 -14.91 5.68 0.20
C PHE A 94 -15.20 4.34 0.89
N SER A 95 -14.55 3.24 0.48
CA SER A 95 -14.87 1.88 0.99
C SER A 95 -14.70 1.71 2.50
N ASP A 96 -13.84 2.54 3.12
CA ASP A 96 -13.58 2.52 4.55
C ASP A 96 -14.61 3.30 5.38
N VAL A 97 -15.48 4.10 4.73
CA VAL A 97 -16.54 4.87 5.38
C VAL A 97 -17.65 3.94 5.85
N LYS A 98 -18.06 4.09 7.12
CA LYS A 98 -19.12 3.29 7.76
C LYS A 98 -20.42 4.06 7.92
N ALA A 99 -20.35 5.33 8.27
CA ALA A 99 -21.52 6.16 8.46
C ALA A 99 -21.21 7.65 8.35
N VAL A 100 -22.23 8.43 7.96
CA VAL A 100 -22.24 9.89 8.00
C VAL A 100 -23.50 10.32 8.76
N THR A 101 -23.33 11.11 9.82
CA THR A 101 -24.42 11.57 10.71
C THR A 101 -24.38 13.09 10.86
N ARG A 102 -25.54 13.77 10.90
CA ARG A 102 -25.59 15.20 11.23
C ARG A 102 -25.55 15.44 12.73
N ALA A 103 -24.83 16.47 13.14
CA ALA A 103 -24.94 17.06 14.47
C ALA A 103 -25.92 18.25 14.40
N VAL A 104 -27.00 18.20 15.18
CA VAL A 104 -28.08 19.21 15.15
C VAL A 104 -28.25 19.88 16.52
N ASP A 105 -28.29 21.21 16.53
CA ASP A 105 -28.45 22.01 17.75
C ASP A 105 -29.91 22.12 18.24
N ARG A 106 -30.13 22.88 19.32
CA ARG A 106 -31.46 23.09 19.91
C ARG A 106 -32.44 23.82 19.00
N GLU A 107 -31.95 24.57 18.03
CA GLU A 107 -32.76 25.33 17.08
C GLU A 107 -33.11 24.49 15.84
N GLY A 108 -32.63 23.24 15.77
CA GLY A 108 -32.82 22.37 14.63
C GLY A 108 -31.84 22.64 13.48
N LYS A 109 -30.79 23.44 13.72
CA LYS A 109 -29.76 23.76 12.74
C LYS A 109 -28.66 22.71 12.75
N THR A 110 -28.22 22.28 11.57
CA THR A 110 -27.02 21.45 11.44
C THR A 110 -25.78 22.28 11.77
N ILE A 111 -25.01 21.82 12.76
CA ILE A 111 -23.78 22.48 13.24
C ILE A 111 -22.50 21.76 12.81
N GLY A 112 -22.63 20.56 12.24
CA GLY A 112 -21.53 19.82 11.64
C GLY A 112 -21.94 18.42 11.21
N LEU A 113 -20.98 17.68 10.67
CA LEU A 113 -21.09 16.27 10.31
C LEU A 113 -20.18 15.42 11.19
N ILE A 114 -20.62 14.19 11.46
CA ILE A 114 -19.83 13.15 12.13
C ILE A 114 -19.67 12.02 11.12
N ILE A 115 -18.44 11.66 10.83
CA ILE A 115 -18.10 10.62 9.86
C ILE A 115 -17.34 9.52 10.59
N GLU A 116 -17.80 8.29 10.40
CA GLU A 116 -17.22 7.07 10.99
C GLU A 116 -16.47 6.33 9.88
N VAL A 117 -15.19 6.07 10.09
CA VAL A 117 -14.27 5.40 9.17
C VAL A 117 -13.57 4.27 9.92
N ALA A 118 -13.19 3.20 9.22
CA ALA A 118 -12.30 2.18 9.79
C ALA A 118 -11.25 1.77 8.77
N SER A 119 -10.12 2.48 8.74
CA SER A 119 -8.98 2.16 7.88
C SER A 119 -8.06 1.12 8.53
N SER A 120 -7.32 0.39 7.71
CA SER A 120 -6.38 -0.64 8.15
C SER A 120 -5.31 -0.08 9.10
N GLY A 121 -5.11 -0.72 10.25
CA GLY A 121 -4.00 -0.51 11.18
C GLY A 121 -3.17 -1.79 11.36
N TYR A 122 -2.30 -1.83 12.38
CA TYR A 122 -1.32 -2.93 12.51
C TYR A 122 -1.96 -4.30 12.75
N LYS A 123 -3.07 -4.35 13.51
CA LYS A 123 -3.77 -5.61 13.87
C LYS A 123 -5.13 -5.77 13.20
N GLY A 124 -5.46 -4.89 12.25
CA GLY A 124 -6.76 -4.81 11.62
C GLY A 124 -7.29 -3.37 11.62
N PRO A 125 -8.54 -3.16 11.22
CA PRO A 125 -9.11 -1.83 11.11
C PRO A 125 -9.13 -1.09 12.44
N VAL A 126 -8.78 0.21 12.41
CA VAL A 126 -8.86 1.11 13.56
C VAL A 126 -10.10 2.00 13.37
N PRO A 127 -11.19 1.79 14.14
CA PRO A 127 -12.37 2.63 14.03
C PRO A 127 -12.08 4.06 14.50
N VAL A 128 -12.39 5.02 13.64
CA VAL A 128 -12.26 6.46 13.89
C VAL A 128 -13.59 7.12 13.64
N MET A 129 -14.02 7.95 14.59
CA MET A 129 -15.18 8.83 14.46
C MET A 129 -14.70 10.26 14.61
N ALA A 130 -14.83 11.06 13.57
CA ALA A 130 -14.40 12.46 13.59
C ALA A 130 -15.58 13.39 13.31
N GLY A 131 -15.58 14.53 14.02
CA GLY A 131 -16.56 15.59 13.84
C GLY A 131 -15.94 16.74 13.07
N ILE A 132 -16.65 17.26 12.06
CA ILE A 132 -16.24 18.45 11.30
C ILE A 132 -17.38 19.47 11.35
N ASP A 133 -17.08 20.68 11.81
CA ASP A 133 -18.04 21.76 11.88
C ASP A 133 -18.42 22.30 10.49
N MET A 134 -19.49 23.09 10.40
CA MET A 134 -19.92 23.66 9.11
C MET A 134 -18.92 24.67 8.49
N ALA A 135 -17.81 24.98 9.14
CA ALA A 135 -16.73 25.82 8.62
C ALA A 135 -15.55 24.99 8.07
N GLY A 136 -15.68 23.65 8.03
CA GLY A 136 -14.63 22.76 7.56
C GLY A 136 -13.49 22.60 8.57
N ARG A 137 -13.76 22.73 9.87
CA ARG A 137 -12.76 22.48 10.93
C ARG A 137 -13.10 21.26 11.73
N ILE A 138 -12.08 20.48 12.08
CA ILE A 138 -12.22 19.30 12.92
C ILE A 138 -12.62 19.74 14.34
N SER A 139 -13.79 19.33 14.80
CA SER A 139 -14.30 19.62 16.14
C SER A 139 -13.77 18.63 17.19
N GLY A 140 -13.41 17.42 16.77
CA GLY A 140 -12.85 16.38 17.62
C GLY A 140 -12.70 15.05 16.88
N ILE A 141 -11.99 14.12 17.52
CA ILE A 141 -11.80 12.75 17.02
C ILE A 141 -11.91 11.79 18.19
N VAL A 142 -12.60 10.67 17.97
CA VAL A 142 -12.65 9.51 18.86
C VAL A 142 -12.08 8.33 18.10
N VAL A 143 -11.08 7.67 18.68
CA VAL A 143 -10.43 6.48 18.09
C VAL A 143 -10.65 5.28 19.01
N ASP A 144 -11.18 4.19 18.46
CA ASP A 144 -11.23 2.90 19.15
C ASP A 144 -9.92 2.13 18.92
N ALA A 145 -8.91 2.43 19.74
CA ALA A 145 -7.61 1.77 19.69
C ALA A 145 -7.56 0.43 20.46
N SER A 146 -8.72 -0.16 20.79
CA SER A 146 -8.77 -1.41 21.58
C SER A 146 -8.22 -2.64 20.85
N GLY A 147 -8.20 -2.61 19.51
CA GLY A 147 -7.60 -3.63 18.66
C GLY A 147 -6.07 -3.56 18.57
N GLU A 148 -5.45 -2.45 18.98
CA GLU A 148 -4.03 -2.19 18.81
C GLU A 148 -3.16 -2.83 19.90
N THR A 149 -1.84 -2.87 19.66
CA THR A 149 -0.91 -3.37 20.67
C THR A 149 -0.81 -2.38 21.83
N ALA A 150 -1.14 -2.84 23.04
CA ALA A 150 -1.07 -2.03 24.26
C ALA A 150 0.33 -1.44 24.49
N GLY A 151 0.39 -0.12 24.66
CA GLY A 151 1.62 0.63 24.90
C GLY A 151 2.47 0.91 23.64
N VAL A 152 2.00 0.48 22.46
CA VAL A 152 2.65 0.76 21.17
C VAL A 152 1.68 1.53 20.27
N GLY A 153 0.59 0.89 19.88
CA GLY A 153 -0.45 1.48 19.03
C GLY A 153 -1.62 2.07 19.81
N SER A 154 -1.90 1.58 21.02
CA SER A 154 -3.02 2.08 21.84
C SER A 154 -3.02 3.59 22.15
N PRO A 155 -1.87 4.29 22.26
CA PRO A 155 -1.88 5.73 22.57
C PRO A 155 -2.53 6.61 21.50
N VAL A 156 -2.81 6.10 20.30
CA VAL A 156 -3.55 6.86 19.27
C VAL A 156 -5.00 7.14 19.66
N GLY A 157 -5.53 6.42 20.66
CA GLY A 157 -6.83 6.70 21.27
C GLY A 157 -6.80 7.70 22.43
N GLU A 158 -5.63 8.23 22.77
CA GLU A 158 -5.47 9.19 23.86
C GLU A 158 -5.54 10.63 23.34
N SER A 159 -5.99 11.55 24.20
CA SER A 159 -6.15 12.97 23.84
C SER A 159 -4.83 13.65 23.47
N SER A 160 -3.69 13.15 23.97
CA SER A 160 -2.35 13.59 23.56
C SER A 160 -2.09 13.44 22.06
N PHE A 161 -2.76 12.49 21.41
CA PHE A 161 -2.73 12.31 19.97
C PHE A 161 -3.95 12.95 19.28
N THR A 162 -5.17 12.66 19.74
CA THR A 162 -6.40 13.11 19.04
C THR A 162 -6.63 14.61 19.11
N ASP A 163 -6.14 15.31 20.14
CA ASP A 163 -6.35 16.76 20.28
C ASP A 163 -5.51 17.57 19.27
N GLN A 164 -4.47 16.96 18.69
CA GLN A 164 -3.62 17.62 17.69
C GLN A 164 -4.39 18.01 16.41
N PHE A 165 -5.49 17.32 16.12
CA PHE A 165 -6.32 17.57 14.95
C PHE A 165 -7.36 18.67 15.18
N ILE A 166 -7.68 19.00 16.44
CA ILE A 166 -8.78 19.91 16.75
C ILE A 166 -8.49 21.30 16.20
N GLY A 167 -9.42 21.82 15.39
CA GLY A 167 -9.34 23.13 14.77
C GLY A 167 -8.56 23.18 13.45
N LEU A 168 -7.90 22.09 13.06
CA LEU A 168 -7.32 21.96 11.71
C LEU A 168 -8.44 21.95 10.67
N ALA A 169 -8.12 22.46 9.48
CA ALA A 169 -9.06 22.53 8.38
C ALA A 169 -9.10 21.20 7.62
N THR A 170 -10.19 20.93 6.89
CA THR A 170 -10.36 19.71 6.09
C THR A 170 -9.46 19.63 4.87
N ASP A 171 -8.71 20.68 4.59
CA ASP A 171 -7.75 20.79 3.50
C ASP A 171 -6.29 20.78 3.99
N ASP A 172 -6.07 20.51 5.28
CA ASP A 172 -4.74 20.37 5.88
C ASP A 172 -4.08 19.04 5.48
N THR A 173 -2.77 19.04 5.26
CA THR A 173 -2.01 17.83 4.91
C THR A 173 -1.80 16.89 6.10
N PHE A 174 -2.00 17.39 7.32
CA PHE A 174 -1.73 16.76 8.61
C PHE A 174 -0.27 16.37 8.82
N ALA A 175 0.65 16.93 8.04
CA ALA A 175 2.09 16.66 8.16
C ALA A 175 2.68 17.12 9.50
N GLY A 176 2.02 18.08 10.17
CA GLY A 176 2.42 18.59 11.49
C GLY A 176 1.95 17.75 12.69
N ILE A 177 1.29 16.62 12.47
CA ILE A 177 0.84 15.74 13.56
C ILE A 177 2.01 14.87 14.05
N ASP A 178 2.33 15.00 15.33
CA ASP A 178 3.32 14.18 16.01
C ASP A 178 2.81 12.73 16.13
N MET A 179 3.48 11.81 15.44
CA MET A 179 3.18 10.38 15.51
C MET A 179 3.52 9.79 16.88
N VAL A 180 2.78 8.74 17.29
CA VAL A 180 3.09 7.97 18.49
C VAL A 180 4.39 7.20 18.27
N SER A 181 5.39 7.43 19.13
CA SER A 181 6.69 6.74 19.08
C SER A 181 6.52 5.22 19.11
N GLY A 182 6.99 4.54 18.05
CA GLY A 182 6.85 3.08 17.88
C GLY A 182 5.45 2.62 17.44
N GLY A 183 4.47 3.52 17.42
CA GLY A 183 3.10 3.31 16.94
C GLY A 183 2.83 3.97 15.59
N THR A 184 3.84 4.03 14.70
CA THR A 184 3.77 4.72 13.39
C THR A 184 2.62 4.19 12.53
N ILE A 185 2.44 2.87 12.48
CA ILE A 185 1.37 2.23 11.67
C ILE A 185 -0.02 2.63 12.18
N SER A 186 -0.23 2.57 13.50
CA SER A 186 -1.50 2.95 14.14
C SER A 186 -1.76 4.45 13.98
N SER A 187 -0.71 5.28 14.10
CA SER A 187 -0.80 6.73 13.92
C SER A 187 -1.19 7.09 12.49
N GLY A 188 -0.54 6.47 11.51
CA GLY A 188 -0.85 6.65 10.08
C GLY A 188 -2.27 6.20 9.74
N SER A 189 -2.76 5.11 10.33
CA SER A 189 -4.14 4.63 10.16
C SER A 189 -5.18 5.67 10.61
N VAL A 190 -4.95 6.32 11.77
CA VAL A 190 -5.84 7.38 12.25
C VAL A 190 -5.77 8.59 11.33
N ILE A 191 -4.58 9.02 10.91
CA ILE A 191 -4.46 10.18 10.01
C ILE A 191 -5.09 9.91 8.65
N LYS A 192 -4.91 8.71 8.07
CA LYS A 192 -5.61 8.24 6.86
C LYS A 192 -7.12 8.32 7.04
N SER A 193 -7.63 7.87 8.19
CA SER A 193 -9.06 7.95 8.50
C SER A 193 -9.54 9.41 8.57
N VAL A 194 -8.77 10.32 9.16
CA VAL A 194 -9.12 11.75 9.24
C VAL A 194 -9.09 12.44 7.88
N LYS A 195 -8.12 12.09 7.02
CA LYS A 195 -8.11 12.53 5.62
C LYS A 195 -9.37 12.07 4.90
N LEU A 196 -9.73 10.78 5.03
CA LEU A 196 -10.95 10.25 4.41
C LEU A 196 -12.23 10.94 4.94
N VAL A 197 -12.30 11.19 6.25
CA VAL A 197 -13.38 11.98 6.86
C VAL A 197 -13.45 13.38 6.23
N SER A 198 -12.30 14.02 6.02
CA SER A 198 -12.21 15.34 5.39
C SER A 198 -12.65 15.32 3.91
N SER A 199 -12.22 14.33 3.13
CA SER A 199 -12.63 14.15 1.73
C SER A 199 -14.14 13.94 1.61
N VAL A 200 -14.72 13.07 2.44
CA VAL A 200 -16.18 12.85 2.48
C VAL A 200 -16.93 14.14 2.82
N PHE A 201 -16.45 14.90 3.81
CA PHE A 201 -17.05 16.17 4.18
C PHE A 201 -17.01 17.19 3.04
N ASN A 202 -15.84 17.34 2.41
CA ASN A 202 -15.62 18.29 1.30
C ASN A 202 -16.50 17.92 0.11
N ALA A 203 -16.55 16.63 -0.27
CA ALA A 203 -17.37 16.13 -1.35
C ALA A 203 -18.88 16.32 -1.10
N ILE A 204 -19.34 16.16 0.15
CA ILE A 204 -20.73 16.42 0.52
C ILE A 204 -21.06 17.91 0.50
N LEU A 205 -20.21 18.79 1.03
CA LEU A 205 -20.56 20.20 1.23
C LEU A 205 -20.03 21.15 0.15
N GLY A 206 -19.33 20.64 -0.85
CA GLY A 206 -18.78 21.47 -1.93
C GLY A 206 -17.79 22.50 -1.41
N PHE A 207 -17.09 22.19 -0.32
CA PHE A 207 -15.82 22.87 -0.06
C PHE A 207 -14.95 22.49 -1.25
N GLU A 208 -14.55 23.49 -2.04
CA GLU A 208 -13.33 23.34 -2.83
C GLU A 208 -12.30 22.91 -1.80
N GLY A 209 -11.94 21.62 -1.80
CA GLY A 209 -10.76 21.21 -1.06
C GLY A 209 -9.66 22.15 -1.53
N ALA A 210 -8.72 22.53 -0.65
CA ALA A 210 -7.39 22.57 -1.22
C ALA A 210 -7.24 21.24 -1.96
N ASP A 211 -6.85 21.31 -3.23
CA ASP A 211 -6.23 20.21 -3.94
C ASP A 211 -5.67 19.25 -2.89
N ASP A 212 -6.09 18.00 -2.91
CA ASP A 212 -5.36 16.95 -2.19
C ASP A 212 -3.92 16.79 -2.76
N GLY A 213 -3.47 17.74 -3.58
CA GLY A 213 -2.24 17.76 -4.33
C GLY A 213 -2.26 16.76 -5.48
N GLY A 214 -3.36 16.02 -5.68
CA GLY A 214 -3.49 15.01 -6.72
C GLY A 214 -3.97 15.65 -8.00
N ALA A 215 -3.15 15.60 -9.05
CA ALA A 215 -3.64 15.93 -10.38
C ALA A 215 -4.75 14.93 -10.80
N THR A 216 -5.70 15.37 -11.60
CA THR A 216 -6.76 14.53 -12.16
C THR A 216 -6.49 14.19 -13.63
N ARG A 217 -7.20 13.21 -14.20
CA ARG A 217 -7.05 12.88 -15.63
C ARG A 217 -7.40 14.08 -16.52
N GLU A 218 -8.39 14.86 -16.10
CA GLU A 218 -8.84 16.08 -16.78
C GLU A 218 -7.79 17.19 -16.78
N ASP A 219 -6.95 17.27 -15.73
CA ASP A 219 -5.85 18.25 -15.68
C ASP A 219 -4.79 17.96 -16.75
N PHE A 220 -4.57 16.69 -17.08
CA PHE A 220 -3.62 16.28 -18.12
C PHE A 220 -4.21 16.41 -19.53
N PHE A 221 -5.52 16.19 -19.68
CA PHE A 221 -6.23 16.21 -20.95
C PHE A 221 -7.41 17.20 -20.94
N PRO A 222 -7.16 18.52 -21.00
CA PRO A 222 -8.22 19.54 -20.92
C PRO A 222 -9.22 19.49 -22.09
N ASP A 223 -8.81 18.90 -23.22
CA ASP A 223 -9.66 18.71 -24.41
C ASP A 223 -10.37 17.35 -24.43
N ALA A 224 -10.15 16.48 -23.42
CA ALA A 224 -10.85 15.21 -23.32
C ALA A 224 -12.29 15.42 -22.87
N VAL A 225 -13.21 14.65 -23.47
CA VAL A 225 -14.62 14.60 -23.07
C VAL A 225 -14.98 13.29 -22.36
N ASP A 226 -14.14 12.27 -22.50
CA ASP A 226 -14.37 10.94 -21.93
C ASP A 226 -13.05 10.14 -21.79
N PHE A 227 -13.10 9.12 -20.93
CA PHE A 227 -12.05 8.12 -20.71
C PHE A 227 -12.70 6.72 -20.79
N PRO A 228 -12.87 6.15 -22.00
CA PRO A 228 -13.68 4.96 -22.21
C PRO A 228 -13.17 3.74 -21.43
N VAL A 229 -14.10 2.98 -20.83
CA VAL A 229 -13.81 1.66 -20.26
C VAL A 229 -14.02 0.61 -21.33
N GLU A 230 -12.92 0.07 -21.86
CA GLU A 230 -12.91 -0.88 -22.97
C GLU A 230 -11.84 -1.96 -22.78
N SER A 231 -11.87 -3.01 -23.59
CA SER A 231 -10.81 -4.04 -23.53
C SER A 231 -9.49 -3.50 -24.10
N LEU A 232 -8.36 -4.11 -23.72
CA LEU A 232 -7.03 -3.72 -24.24
C LEU A 232 -6.98 -3.76 -25.78
N GLU A 233 -7.57 -4.80 -26.39
CA GLU A 233 -7.63 -4.96 -27.85
C GLU A 233 -8.43 -3.83 -28.52
N GLU A 234 -9.56 -3.45 -27.93
CA GLU A 234 -10.40 -2.35 -28.43
C GLU A 234 -9.69 -1.00 -28.29
N ALA A 235 -9.10 -0.74 -27.11
CA ALA A 235 -8.33 0.47 -26.86
C ALA A 235 -7.20 0.62 -27.89
N VAL A 236 -6.32 -0.38 -27.99
CA VAL A 236 -5.17 -0.34 -28.90
C VAL A 236 -5.61 -0.15 -30.36
N GLY A 237 -6.71 -0.79 -30.77
CA GLY A 237 -7.26 -0.63 -32.12
C GLY A 237 -7.71 0.80 -32.48
N GLN A 238 -7.92 1.67 -31.49
CA GLN A 238 -8.30 3.09 -31.67
C GLN A 238 -7.12 4.06 -31.47
N ILE A 239 -5.92 3.57 -31.15
CA ILE A 239 -4.74 4.42 -30.97
C ILE A 239 -4.01 4.55 -32.31
N PRO A 240 -3.82 5.77 -32.85
CA PRO A 240 -3.16 5.95 -34.13
C PRO A 240 -1.72 5.42 -34.12
N GLY A 241 -1.45 4.40 -34.93
CA GLY A 241 -0.11 3.83 -35.11
C GLY A 241 0.30 2.79 -34.07
N ALA A 242 -0.54 2.51 -33.07
CA ALA A 242 -0.22 1.50 -32.07
C ALA A 242 -0.39 0.07 -32.60
N VAL A 243 0.37 -0.85 -32.02
CA VAL A 243 0.35 -2.28 -32.27
C VAL A 243 0.10 -2.98 -30.94
N LEU A 244 -0.76 -4.00 -30.96
CA LEU A 244 -1.03 -4.80 -29.77
C LEU A 244 0.19 -5.65 -29.42
N VAL A 245 0.71 -5.46 -28.21
CA VAL A 245 1.78 -6.27 -27.61
C VAL A 245 1.22 -7.14 -26.50
N ASP A 246 1.89 -8.26 -26.19
CA ASP A 246 1.49 -9.14 -25.09
C ASP A 246 1.95 -8.54 -23.74
N LEU A 247 1.12 -7.68 -23.17
CA LEU A 247 1.35 -7.05 -21.87
C LEU A 247 1.21 -8.01 -20.67
N THR A 248 1.07 -9.33 -20.92
CA THR A 248 1.10 -10.36 -19.87
C THR A 248 2.47 -11.02 -19.71
N ALA A 249 3.43 -10.70 -20.60
CA ALA A 249 4.81 -11.16 -20.47
C ALA A 249 5.49 -10.61 -19.21
N GLU A 250 6.48 -11.34 -18.69
CA GLU A 250 7.21 -10.98 -17.45
C GLU A 250 7.86 -9.59 -17.54
N ASP A 251 8.26 -9.16 -18.74
CA ASP A 251 8.84 -7.83 -19.00
C ASP A 251 7.89 -6.67 -18.68
N TYR A 252 6.58 -6.95 -18.59
CA TYR A 252 5.55 -5.96 -18.26
C TYR A 252 4.94 -6.19 -16.86
N ASP A 253 5.62 -6.96 -15.99
CA ASP A 253 5.17 -7.18 -14.63
C ASP A 253 4.91 -5.85 -13.90
N GLY A 254 3.70 -5.72 -13.37
CA GLY A 254 3.18 -4.48 -12.79
C GLY A 254 2.20 -3.71 -13.68
N PHE A 255 2.03 -4.06 -14.97
CA PHE A 255 0.95 -3.50 -15.80
C PHE A 255 -0.43 -3.83 -15.25
N ARG A 256 -1.34 -2.85 -15.27
CA ARG A 256 -2.73 -3.00 -14.79
C ARG A 256 -3.76 -2.66 -15.84
N SER A 257 -3.66 -1.47 -16.43
CA SER A 257 -4.68 -0.99 -17.37
C SER A 257 -4.11 0.03 -18.37
N LEU A 258 -4.77 0.13 -19.52
CA LEU A 258 -4.53 1.14 -20.54
C LEU A 258 -5.86 1.85 -20.80
N THR A 259 -5.90 3.15 -20.58
CA THR A 259 -7.07 4.00 -20.82
C THR A 259 -6.74 5.05 -21.88
N ARG A 260 -7.67 5.33 -22.78
CA ARG A 260 -7.52 6.41 -23.77
C ARG A 260 -8.18 7.69 -23.28
N ALA A 261 -7.55 8.83 -23.50
CA ALA A 261 -8.21 10.12 -23.46
C ALA A 261 -8.81 10.40 -24.85
N VAL A 262 -10.11 10.72 -24.94
CA VAL A 262 -10.79 10.98 -26.22
C VAL A 262 -11.41 12.37 -26.29
N ASP A 263 -11.32 13.00 -27.46
CA ASP A 263 -11.97 14.29 -27.74
C ASP A 263 -13.47 14.14 -28.07
N ALA A 264 -14.13 15.27 -28.33
CA ALA A 264 -15.56 15.33 -28.67
C ALA A 264 -15.97 14.52 -29.91
N ASP A 265 -15.02 14.21 -30.80
CA ASP A 265 -15.24 13.40 -32.00
C ASP A 265 -14.93 11.91 -31.74
N GLY A 266 -14.57 11.54 -30.51
CA GLY A 266 -14.18 10.19 -30.09
C GLY A 266 -12.76 9.81 -30.51
N LYS A 267 -11.95 10.77 -30.95
CA LYS A 267 -10.57 10.53 -31.38
C LYS A 267 -9.65 10.48 -30.16
N THR A 268 -8.76 9.49 -30.14
CA THR A 268 -7.69 9.39 -29.14
C THR A 268 -6.77 10.61 -29.23
N ILE A 269 -6.59 11.30 -28.12
CA ILE A 269 -5.69 12.46 -27.97
C ILE A 269 -4.51 12.19 -27.03
N GLY A 270 -4.57 11.10 -26.26
CA GLY A 270 -3.46 10.59 -25.45
C GLY A 270 -3.85 9.33 -24.69
N LEU A 271 -2.92 8.84 -23.89
CA LEU A 271 -3.00 7.54 -23.20
C LEU A 271 -2.75 7.72 -21.71
N LEU A 272 -3.42 6.93 -20.89
CA LEU A 272 -3.11 6.73 -19.48
C LEU A 272 -2.75 5.27 -19.28
N ILE A 273 -1.56 5.01 -18.76
CA ILE A 273 -1.06 3.65 -18.50
C ILE A 273 -0.96 3.48 -16.99
N GLU A 274 -1.79 2.60 -16.43
CA GLU A 274 -1.74 2.25 -15.02
C GLU A 274 -0.81 1.07 -14.80
N VAL A 275 0.14 1.27 -13.91
CA VAL A 275 1.16 0.31 -13.50
C VAL A 275 1.28 0.33 -11.99
N ALA A 276 1.89 -0.69 -11.40
CA ALA A 276 2.29 -0.66 -9.99
C ALA A 276 3.54 -1.47 -9.75
N LYS A 277 4.56 -0.80 -9.21
CA LYS A 277 5.73 -1.44 -8.62
C LYS A 277 5.66 -1.42 -7.11
N ASN A 278 6.41 -2.29 -6.44
CA ASN A 278 6.40 -2.34 -4.98
C ASN A 278 7.15 -1.13 -4.38
N GLY A 279 6.43 -0.39 -3.54
CA GLY A 279 6.96 0.54 -2.54
C GLY A 279 7.30 -0.18 -1.23
N TYR A 280 7.34 0.56 -0.11
CA TYR A 280 7.74 -0.01 1.17
C TYR A 280 6.68 -0.96 1.75
N HIS A 281 5.39 -0.68 1.55
CA HIS A 281 4.29 -1.45 2.12
C HIS A 281 3.51 -2.29 1.11
N GLY A 282 3.90 -2.28 -0.16
CA GLY A 282 3.29 -3.06 -1.21
C GLY A 282 3.26 -2.28 -2.53
N PRO A 283 2.43 -2.72 -3.50
CA PRO A 283 2.31 -2.04 -4.78
C PRO A 283 1.85 -0.60 -4.60
N VAL A 284 2.55 0.34 -5.23
CA VAL A 284 2.16 1.76 -5.33
C VAL A 284 1.63 1.97 -6.75
N PRO A 285 0.30 2.04 -6.95
CA PRO A 285 -0.28 2.29 -8.25
C PRO A 285 0.10 3.67 -8.76
N ALA A 286 0.55 3.73 -10.00
CA ALA A 286 0.83 4.96 -10.73
C ALA A 286 0.14 4.89 -12.09
N GLU A 287 -0.68 5.89 -12.39
CA GLU A 287 -1.25 6.12 -13.71
C GLU A 287 -0.48 7.24 -14.39
N VAL A 288 0.19 6.93 -15.49
CA VAL A 288 1.05 7.87 -16.22
C VAL A 288 0.34 8.32 -17.49
N ALA A 289 0.15 9.63 -17.63
CA ALA A 289 -0.49 10.24 -18.79
C ALA A 289 0.55 10.61 -19.85
N PHE A 290 0.33 10.16 -21.08
CA PHE A 290 1.16 10.47 -22.24
C PHE A 290 0.35 11.17 -23.33
N ASP A 291 0.96 12.14 -24.00
CA ASP A 291 0.49 12.55 -25.32
C ASP A 291 0.85 11.52 -26.40
N LEU A 292 0.28 11.64 -27.60
CA LEU A 292 0.58 10.72 -28.71
C LEU A 292 2.02 10.84 -29.26
N SER A 293 2.80 11.82 -28.81
CA SER A 293 4.23 11.94 -29.14
C SER A 293 5.13 11.21 -28.15
N GLY A 294 4.56 10.74 -27.03
CA GLY A 294 5.30 10.11 -25.94
C GLY A 294 5.85 11.10 -24.92
N GLN A 295 5.35 12.34 -24.86
CA GLN A 295 5.65 13.21 -23.71
C GLN A 295 4.73 12.88 -22.55
N ILE A 296 5.31 12.79 -21.35
CA ILE A 296 4.58 12.64 -20.09
C ILE A 296 3.87 13.96 -19.78
N LEU A 297 2.55 13.92 -19.66
CA LEU A 297 1.72 15.07 -19.30
C LEU A 297 1.56 15.21 -17.78
N GLY A 298 1.69 14.11 -17.06
CA GLY A 298 1.62 14.04 -15.61
C GLY A 298 1.32 12.63 -15.15
N LEU A 299 1.15 12.47 -13.83
CA LEU A 299 0.90 11.18 -13.23
C LEU A 299 0.11 11.28 -11.94
N ILE A 300 -0.75 10.28 -11.74
CA ILE A 300 -1.55 10.07 -10.54
C ILE A 300 -0.95 8.90 -9.79
N VAL A 301 -0.54 9.11 -8.56
CA VAL A 301 0.11 8.07 -7.75
C VAL A 301 -0.72 7.83 -6.49
N ASP A 302 -1.26 6.62 -6.35
CA ASP A 302 -1.96 6.18 -5.16
C ASP A 302 -0.95 5.68 -4.12
N ALA A 303 -0.39 6.61 -3.36
CA ALA A 303 0.50 6.30 -2.25
C ALA A 303 -0.25 5.99 -0.94
N SER A 304 -1.57 5.70 -0.99
CA SER A 304 -2.39 5.58 0.22
C SER A 304 -2.04 4.38 1.10
N GLU A 305 -1.35 3.37 0.55
CA GLU A 305 -0.84 2.20 1.27
C GLU A 305 0.58 2.42 1.82
N GLU A 306 1.26 3.51 1.46
CA GLU A 306 2.59 3.82 1.98
C GLU A 306 2.58 4.40 3.39
N THR A 307 3.76 4.44 4.03
CA THR A 307 3.89 4.97 5.39
C THR A 307 3.49 6.43 5.42
N PHE A 308 2.51 6.78 6.26
CA PHE A 308 2.08 8.16 6.44
C PHE A 308 3.25 9.09 6.80
N GLY A 309 3.31 10.26 6.14
CA GLY A 309 4.34 11.27 6.36
C GLY A 309 5.76 10.88 5.94
N VAL A 310 5.93 9.69 5.36
CA VAL A 310 7.22 9.21 4.85
C VAL A 310 7.08 8.84 3.38
N GLY A 311 6.30 7.81 3.06
CA GLY A 311 6.13 7.35 1.67
C GLY A 311 4.96 8.00 0.93
N GLN A 312 3.96 8.55 1.63
CA GLN A 312 2.83 9.25 1.00
C GLN A 312 3.21 10.46 0.10
N PRO A 313 4.25 11.26 0.41
CA PRO A 313 4.62 12.41 -0.41
C PRO A 313 4.99 12.07 -1.86
N VAL A 314 5.25 10.81 -2.20
CA VAL A 314 5.45 10.40 -3.61
C VAL A 314 4.17 10.55 -4.45
N GLY A 315 3.01 10.69 -3.80
CA GLY A 315 1.73 10.99 -4.43
C GLY A 315 1.45 12.48 -4.64
N GLU A 316 2.28 13.35 -4.07
CA GLU A 316 2.05 14.79 -4.10
C GLU A 316 2.59 15.43 -5.38
N LYS A 317 1.91 16.48 -5.86
CA LYS A 317 2.30 17.24 -7.06
C LYS A 317 3.76 17.67 -7.09
N GLU A 318 4.32 18.06 -5.94
CA GLU A 318 5.72 18.48 -5.82
C GLU A 318 6.68 17.38 -6.29
N TYR A 319 6.36 16.11 -6.03
CA TYR A 319 7.14 14.98 -6.50
C TYR A 319 6.79 14.59 -7.94
N THR A 320 5.50 14.51 -8.27
CA THR A 320 5.03 14.01 -9.57
C THR A 320 5.31 14.96 -10.73
N ASP A 321 5.40 16.27 -10.48
CA ASP A 321 5.74 17.28 -11.48
C ASP A 321 7.16 17.10 -12.08
N GLN A 322 8.05 16.38 -11.37
CA GLN A 322 9.41 16.12 -11.86
C GLN A 322 9.43 15.32 -13.18
N PHE A 323 8.36 14.58 -13.48
CA PHE A 323 8.25 13.77 -14.69
C PHE A 323 7.59 14.49 -15.85
N VAL A 324 6.90 15.62 -15.60
CA VAL A 324 6.11 16.33 -16.61
C VAL A 324 7.01 16.90 -17.71
N GLY A 325 6.64 16.67 -18.97
CA GLY A 325 7.35 17.11 -20.16
C GLY A 325 8.54 16.24 -20.55
N ARG A 326 8.85 15.18 -19.77
CA ARG A 326 9.87 14.20 -20.13
C ARG A 326 9.35 13.25 -21.21
N PRO A 327 10.22 12.73 -22.09
CA PRO A 327 9.86 11.69 -23.04
C PRO A 327 9.59 10.34 -22.35
N ALA A 328 8.85 9.48 -23.05
CA ALA A 328 8.61 8.08 -22.69
C ALA A 328 9.85 7.24 -23.01
N ASP A 329 10.89 7.38 -22.20
CA ASP A 329 12.11 6.56 -22.23
C ASP A 329 12.50 6.12 -20.81
N ASP A 330 13.76 5.80 -20.58
CA ASP A 330 14.29 5.34 -19.29
C ASP A 330 15.06 6.41 -18.51
N SER A 331 15.13 7.65 -19.00
CA SER A 331 16.01 8.72 -18.49
C SER A 331 15.42 9.48 -17.29
N PHE A 332 15.46 8.85 -16.12
CA PHE A 332 14.91 9.38 -14.86
C PHE A 332 15.92 9.36 -13.69
N GLU A 333 17.21 9.29 -13.98
CA GLU A 333 18.28 9.20 -12.97
C GLU A 333 18.45 10.51 -12.17
N ASP A 334 17.98 11.62 -12.72
CA ASP A 334 18.03 12.97 -12.13
C ASP A 334 16.75 13.34 -11.37
N VAL A 335 15.77 12.44 -11.24
CA VAL A 335 14.58 12.66 -10.42
C VAL A 335 15.00 12.65 -8.94
N ASP A 336 14.69 13.73 -8.24
CA ASP A 336 15.00 13.86 -6.82
C ASP A 336 14.23 12.83 -6.01
N ILE A 337 14.96 12.07 -5.18
CA ILE A 337 14.40 11.08 -4.27
C ILE A 337 13.97 11.79 -2.97
N ILE A 338 12.75 11.55 -2.52
CA ILE A 338 12.28 12.10 -1.24
C ILE A 338 13.07 11.45 -0.09
N SER A 339 13.63 12.30 0.78
CA SER A 339 14.38 11.86 1.96
C SER A 339 13.50 10.98 2.85
N ASP A 340 14.07 9.88 3.37
CA ASP A 340 13.39 8.84 4.15
C ASP A 340 12.31 8.02 3.40
N ALA A 341 12.00 8.37 2.14
CA ALA A 341 11.01 7.71 1.29
C ALA A 341 11.65 7.03 0.07
N THR A 342 12.90 6.58 0.19
CA THR A 342 13.71 6.10 -0.94
C THR A 342 13.05 4.94 -1.70
N ILE A 343 12.48 3.98 -0.97
CA ILE A 343 11.85 2.80 -1.58
C ILE A 343 10.57 3.20 -2.34
N SER A 344 9.74 4.07 -1.74
CA SER A 344 8.50 4.58 -2.33
C SER A 344 8.79 5.44 -3.57
N SER A 345 9.80 6.31 -3.49
CA SER A 345 10.24 7.19 -4.59
C SER A 345 10.71 6.34 -5.79
N ASN A 346 11.59 5.37 -5.53
CA ASN A 346 12.09 4.48 -6.58
C ASN A 346 10.97 3.60 -7.17
N SER A 347 9.93 3.28 -6.38
CA SER A 347 8.75 2.59 -6.90
C SER A 347 8.02 3.40 -7.97
N VAL A 348 7.81 4.70 -7.74
CA VAL A 348 7.21 5.59 -8.74
C VAL A 348 8.12 5.71 -9.97
N ILE A 349 9.43 5.92 -9.80
CA ILE A 349 10.39 5.99 -10.91
C ILE A 349 10.32 4.72 -11.77
N ARG A 350 10.38 3.52 -11.16
CA ARG A 350 10.27 2.25 -11.89
C ARG A 350 8.91 2.09 -12.58
N SER A 351 7.84 2.57 -11.95
CA SER A 351 6.51 2.57 -12.55
C SER A 351 6.49 3.46 -13.80
N VAL A 352 7.08 4.67 -13.74
CA VAL A 352 7.19 5.55 -14.92
C VAL A 352 8.06 4.93 -16.01
N LYS A 353 9.18 4.29 -15.68
CA LYS A 353 10.01 3.53 -16.64
C LYS A 353 9.20 2.43 -17.33
N LEU A 354 8.44 1.64 -16.56
CA LEU A 354 7.58 0.59 -17.11
C LEU A 354 6.48 1.16 -18.01
N ALA A 355 5.78 2.22 -17.59
CA ALA A 355 4.76 2.86 -18.39
C ALA A 355 5.32 3.44 -19.69
N SER A 356 6.53 4.01 -19.64
CA SER A 356 7.25 4.53 -20.80
C SER A 356 7.65 3.41 -21.78
N LYS A 357 8.13 2.28 -21.26
CA LYS A 357 8.40 1.06 -22.07
C LYS A 357 7.12 0.59 -22.78
N ILE A 358 6.02 0.44 -22.04
CA ILE A 358 4.72 0.03 -22.59
C ILE A 358 4.27 0.99 -23.69
N PHE A 359 4.37 2.31 -23.46
CA PHE A 359 4.04 3.32 -24.46
C PHE A 359 4.89 3.15 -25.73
N SER A 360 6.22 3.03 -25.58
CA SER A 360 7.15 2.86 -26.70
C SER A 360 6.85 1.59 -27.50
N ASP A 361 6.66 0.46 -26.82
CA ASP A 361 6.44 -0.84 -27.48
C ASP A 361 5.09 -0.89 -28.20
N LEU A 362 4.05 -0.26 -27.62
CA LEU A 362 2.77 -0.05 -28.30
C LEU A 362 2.94 0.79 -29.57
N MET A 363 3.68 1.90 -29.51
CA MET A 363 3.77 2.86 -30.63
C MET A 363 4.75 2.44 -31.74
N THR A 364 5.75 1.63 -31.43
CA THR A 364 6.72 1.11 -32.40
C THR A 364 6.33 -0.26 -32.95
N GLY A 365 5.50 -1.01 -32.22
CA GLY A 365 5.20 -2.42 -32.49
C GLY A 365 6.41 -3.33 -32.35
N GLN A 366 7.49 -2.83 -31.73
CA GLN A 366 8.61 -3.63 -31.30
C GLN A 366 8.44 -3.81 -29.80
N ALA A 367 7.91 -4.96 -29.37
CA ALA A 367 8.42 -5.47 -28.09
C ALA A 367 9.91 -5.70 -28.33
N GLU A 368 10.79 -5.20 -27.46
CA GLU A 368 12.20 -5.60 -27.49
C GLU A 368 12.24 -7.12 -27.72
N GLU A 369 12.96 -7.58 -28.75
CA GLU A 369 13.17 -9.01 -28.87
C GLU A 369 13.82 -9.44 -27.55
N PRO A 370 13.32 -10.50 -26.90
CA PRO A 370 13.93 -10.97 -25.66
C PRO A 370 15.42 -11.06 -25.94
N ALA A 371 16.22 -10.33 -25.16
CA ALA A 371 17.66 -10.26 -25.36
C ALA A 371 18.13 -11.68 -25.66
N GLU A 372 18.79 -11.88 -26.82
CA GLU A 372 19.28 -13.22 -27.20
C GLU A 372 19.88 -13.85 -25.96
N GLU A 373 19.44 -15.07 -25.58
CA GLU A 373 19.93 -15.77 -24.39
C GLU A 373 21.46 -15.89 -24.51
N VAL A 374 22.17 -14.88 -24.04
CA VAL A 374 23.61 -14.85 -24.00
C VAL A 374 23.98 -15.84 -22.92
N SER A 375 24.71 -16.89 -23.30
CA SER A 375 25.15 -17.89 -22.34
C SER A 375 25.83 -17.20 -21.14
N GLU A 376 25.67 -17.75 -19.94
CA GLU A 376 26.32 -17.22 -18.72
C GLU A 376 27.81 -16.93 -18.96
N LEU A 377 28.48 -17.81 -19.71
CA LEU A 377 29.90 -17.67 -20.05
C LEU A 377 30.20 -16.44 -20.92
N GLN A 378 29.33 -16.10 -21.87
CA GLN A 378 29.49 -14.90 -22.69
C GLN A 378 29.29 -13.62 -21.88
N VAL A 379 28.39 -13.65 -20.88
CA VAL A 379 28.22 -12.51 -19.95
C VAL A 379 29.46 -12.33 -19.08
N LEU A 380 30.04 -13.44 -18.60
CA LEU A 380 31.23 -13.41 -17.76
C LEU A 380 32.52 -13.03 -18.53
N PHE A 381 32.58 -13.36 -19.83
CA PHE A 381 33.72 -13.08 -20.70
C PHE A 381 33.25 -12.52 -22.06
N PRO A 382 32.87 -11.22 -22.11
CA PRO A 382 32.28 -10.62 -23.31
C PRO A 382 33.25 -10.54 -24.50
N ASP A 383 34.56 -10.47 -24.25
CA ASP A 383 35.61 -10.38 -25.28
C ASP A 383 36.07 -11.75 -25.82
N ALA A 384 35.45 -12.85 -25.40
CA ALA A 384 35.79 -14.18 -25.89
C ALA A 384 35.40 -14.34 -27.37
N GLU A 385 36.39 -14.67 -28.22
CA GLU A 385 36.18 -14.87 -29.66
C GLU A 385 35.75 -16.32 -30.04
N GLU A 386 35.95 -17.30 -29.13
CA GLU A 386 35.58 -18.72 -29.31
C GLU A 386 34.62 -19.21 -28.22
N GLU A 387 33.95 -20.34 -28.50
CA GLU A 387 33.00 -21.00 -27.59
C GLU A 387 33.70 -21.48 -26.30
N LEU A 388 33.25 -20.96 -25.17
CA LEU A 388 33.84 -21.20 -23.84
C LEU A 388 33.31 -22.51 -23.23
N VAL A 389 34.16 -23.22 -22.48
CA VAL A 389 33.76 -24.45 -21.75
C VAL A 389 34.21 -24.44 -20.29
N GLU A 390 33.35 -24.92 -19.39
CA GLU A 390 33.76 -25.12 -17.99
C GLU A 390 34.74 -26.31 -17.86
N ALA A 391 35.86 -26.12 -17.13
CA ALA A 391 36.93 -27.10 -16.95
C ALA A 391 37.57 -26.95 -15.55
N GLU A 392 37.52 -28.01 -14.73
CA GLU A 392 38.08 -28.03 -13.37
C GLU A 392 39.61 -27.87 -13.34
N ILE A 393 40.16 -27.20 -12.31
CA ILE A 393 41.61 -27.07 -12.09
C ILE A 393 42.11 -28.19 -11.18
N ASP A 394 43.03 -29.01 -11.71
CA ASP A 394 43.69 -30.08 -10.97
C ASP A 394 44.51 -29.53 -9.78
N GLY A 395 44.23 -30.04 -8.57
CA GLY A 395 44.98 -29.71 -7.35
C GLY A 395 44.46 -28.52 -6.54
N MET A 396 43.36 -27.89 -6.96
CA MET A 396 42.62 -26.91 -6.16
C MET A 396 41.31 -27.52 -5.63
N GLU A 397 41.21 -27.66 -4.30
CA GLU A 397 39.92 -27.90 -3.65
C GLU A 397 39.27 -26.55 -3.33
N ALA A 398 38.08 -26.34 -3.87
CA ALA A 398 37.22 -25.23 -3.48
C ALA A 398 36.97 -25.28 -1.96
N PRO A 399 37.05 -24.17 -1.19
CA PRO A 399 36.66 -24.18 0.21
C PRO A 399 35.21 -24.69 0.35
N GLU A 400 34.91 -25.55 1.32
CA GLU A 400 33.57 -26.11 1.51
C GLU A 400 32.50 -24.99 1.53
N GLY A 401 31.46 -25.14 0.70
CA GLY A 401 30.38 -24.15 0.58
C GLY A 401 30.61 -23.04 -0.47
N THR A 402 31.75 -23.02 -1.16
CA THR A 402 32.05 -21.97 -2.16
C THR A 402 31.56 -22.28 -3.58
N GLY A 403 31.26 -23.54 -3.92
CA GLY A 403 30.72 -23.87 -5.26
C GLY A 403 31.61 -23.46 -6.43
N ILE A 404 32.92 -23.25 -6.20
CA ILE A 404 33.89 -22.84 -7.24
C ILE A 404 33.88 -23.90 -8.34
N LYS A 405 33.51 -23.46 -9.55
CA LYS A 405 33.73 -24.19 -10.79
C LYS A 405 34.70 -23.39 -11.61
N PHE A 406 35.75 -24.05 -12.06
CA PHE A 406 36.69 -23.46 -12.98
C PHE A 406 36.13 -23.60 -14.40
N ALA A 407 36.31 -22.58 -15.20
CA ALA A 407 36.03 -22.63 -16.63
C ALA A 407 37.17 -21.97 -17.37
N LEU A 408 37.69 -22.67 -18.36
CA LEU A 408 38.63 -22.09 -19.29
C LEU A 408 37.82 -21.61 -20.48
N GLY A 409 37.83 -20.31 -20.69
CA GLY A 409 37.66 -19.89 -22.07
C GLY A 409 38.87 -20.31 -22.87
N GLU A 410 38.72 -21.32 -23.72
CA GLU A 410 39.78 -21.69 -24.65
C GLU A 410 39.48 -21.06 -26.00
N THR A 411 40.38 -20.18 -26.44
CA THR A 411 40.55 -19.88 -27.86
C THR A 411 41.83 -20.60 -28.27
N SER A 412 41.76 -21.69 -29.03
CA SER A 412 42.96 -22.40 -29.54
C SER A 412 44.09 -22.73 -28.52
N GLY A 413 43.77 -22.97 -27.23
CA GLY A 413 44.73 -23.44 -26.20
C GLY A 413 45.30 -22.37 -25.26
N ASP A 414 44.82 -21.13 -25.31
CA ASP A 414 45.16 -20.07 -24.34
C ASP A 414 44.02 -19.86 -23.31
N ARG A 415 44.36 -19.54 -22.05
CA ARG A 415 43.40 -19.39 -20.94
C ARG A 415 42.73 -18.00 -20.94
N ALA A 416 41.40 -17.93 -21.00
CA ALA A 416 40.66 -16.66 -20.92
C ALA A 416 40.57 -16.06 -19.50
N GLY A 417 40.36 -16.88 -18.46
CA GLY A 417 40.12 -16.35 -17.11
C GLY A 417 39.66 -17.38 -16.07
N LEU A 418 39.13 -16.89 -14.95
CA LEU A 418 38.60 -17.66 -13.81
C LEU A 418 37.12 -17.31 -13.58
N ILE A 419 36.28 -18.32 -13.35
CA ILE A 419 34.91 -18.14 -12.85
C ILE A 419 34.88 -18.43 -11.36
N VAL A 420 34.32 -17.52 -10.58
CA VAL A 420 34.19 -17.68 -9.12
C VAL A 420 32.73 -17.52 -8.73
N ARG A 421 32.11 -18.61 -8.29
CA ARG A 421 30.77 -18.59 -7.69
C ARG A 421 30.93 -18.34 -6.19
N VAL A 422 30.19 -17.39 -5.65
CA VAL A 422 30.25 -16.90 -4.27
C VAL A 422 28.86 -16.49 -3.82
N THR A 423 28.68 -16.28 -2.52
CA THR A 423 27.42 -15.80 -1.96
C THR A 423 27.66 -14.61 -1.03
N GLY A 424 26.85 -13.57 -1.17
CA GLY A 424 26.70 -12.50 -0.20
C GLY A 424 25.57 -12.78 0.77
N GLU A 425 25.47 -12.01 1.85
CA GLU A 425 24.33 -12.07 2.78
C GLU A 425 23.31 -10.97 2.41
N GLY A 426 22.31 -11.34 1.61
CA GLY A 426 21.18 -10.49 1.23
C GLY A 426 20.13 -10.38 2.34
N ARG A 427 19.08 -9.58 2.09
CA ARG A 427 18.03 -9.34 3.10
C ARG A 427 17.25 -10.61 3.42
N ASN A 428 17.05 -11.46 2.41
CA ASN A 428 16.24 -12.67 2.52
C ASN A 428 17.08 -13.95 2.64
N GLY A 429 18.40 -13.82 2.81
CA GLY A 429 19.34 -14.93 2.92
C GLY A 429 20.49 -14.83 1.91
N PRO A 430 21.15 -15.94 1.58
CA PRO A 430 22.29 -15.94 0.67
C PRO A 430 21.92 -15.42 -0.71
N LEU A 431 22.69 -14.46 -1.22
CA LEU A 431 22.59 -13.88 -2.56
C LEU A 431 23.70 -14.49 -3.44
N PRO A 432 23.40 -15.41 -4.37
CA PRO A 432 24.39 -16.00 -5.25
C PRO A 432 24.94 -15.00 -6.26
N VAL A 433 26.26 -14.98 -6.40
CA VAL A 433 27.00 -14.12 -7.33
C VAL A 433 28.05 -14.96 -8.05
N THR A 434 28.11 -14.85 -9.37
CA THR A 434 29.14 -15.45 -10.20
C THR A 434 30.00 -14.35 -10.81
N VAL A 435 31.30 -14.40 -10.53
CA VAL A 435 32.28 -13.39 -10.95
C VAL A 435 33.19 -13.97 -12.02
N GLY A 436 33.28 -13.32 -13.17
CA GLY A 436 34.26 -13.58 -14.21
C GLY A 436 35.50 -12.72 -13.98
N LEU A 437 36.67 -13.34 -13.93
CA LEU A 437 37.96 -12.67 -13.73
C LEU A 437 38.91 -12.99 -14.88
N ASP A 438 39.63 -12.01 -15.40
CA ASP A 438 40.78 -12.30 -16.26
C ASP A 438 41.96 -12.88 -15.44
N LEU A 439 43.03 -13.32 -16.12
CA LEU A 439 44.21 -13.87 -15.46
C LEU A 439 44.93 -12.87 -14.54
N SER A 440 44.72 -11.57 -14.72
CA SER A 440 45.27 -10.49 -13.88
C SER A 440 44.39 -10.14 -12.66
N GLY A 441 43.22 -10.78 -12.53
CA GLY A 441 42.27 -10.56 -11.45
C GLY A 441 41.33 -9.37 -11.68
N ARG A 442 41.24 -8.89 -12.93
CA ARG A 442 40.27 -7.87 -13.34
C ARG A 442 38.92 -8.51 -13.55
N ILE A 443 37.86 -7.87 -13.08
CA ILE A 443 36.48 -8.34 -13.30
C ILE A 443 36.09 -8.11 -14.76
N THR A 444 35.70 -9.18 -15.46
CA THR A 444 35.28 -9.14 -16.88
C THR A 444 33.77 -9.26 -17.06
N GLY A 445 33.08 -9.81 -16.06
CA GLY A 445 31.63 -9.96 -16.06
C GLY A 445 31.11 -10.39 -14.69
N LEU A 446 29.83 -10.13 -14.43
CA LEU A 446 29.17 -10.43 -13.16
C LEU A 446 27.74 -10.91 -13.41
N LEU A 447 27.35 -12.01 -12.77
CA LEU A 447 25.97 -12.51 -12.74
C LEU A 447 25.51 -12.57 -11.29
N VAL A 448 24.38 -11.94 -10.98
CA VAL A 448 23.81 -11.91 -9.63
C VAL A 448 22.41 -12.52 -9.69
N ASP A 449 22.20 -13.61 -8.98
CA ASP A 449 20.87 -14.24 -8.86
C ASP A 449 20.09 -13.56 -7.73
N ALA A 450 19.49 -12.42 -8.06
CA ALA A 450 18.69 -11.64 -7.11
C ALA A 450 17.24 -12.16 -6.97
N SER A 451 16.90 -13.32 -7.54
CA SER A 451 15.53 -13.86 -7.51
C SER A 451 15.02 -14.14 -6.09
N GLY A 452 15.91 -14.37 -5.13
CA GLY A 452 15.60 -14.54 -3.70
C GLY A 452 15.36 -13.22 -2.94
N GLU A 453 15.72 -12.07 -3.51
CA GLU A 453 15.51 -10.76 -2.87
C GLU A 453 14.07 -10.29 -3.03
N THR A 454 13.70 -9.24 -2.29
CA THR A 454 12.34 -8.68 -2.36
C THR A 454 12.10 -8.06 -3.75
N PRO A 455 11.02 -8.43 -4.46
CA PRO A 455 10.70 -7.87 -5.77
C PRO A 455 10.66 -6.34 -5.76
N ASP A 456 11.16 -5.73 -6.83
CA ASP A 456 11.35 -4.29 -7.03
C ASP A 456 12.23 -3.55 -5.99
N ILE A 457 12.52 -4.13 -4.83
CA ILE A 457 13.31 -3.49 -3.77
C ILE A 457 14.75 -3.97 -3.80
N GLY A 458 14.98 -5.29 -3.70
CA GLY A 458 16.32 -5.88 -3.65
C GLY A 458 16.77 -6.51 -4.97
N GLN A 459 15.82 -6.93 -5.80
CA GLN A 459 16.08 -7.48 -7.13
C GLN A 459 16.92 -6.59 -8.06
N PRO A 460 16.76 -5.25 -8.04
CA PRO A 460 17.57 -4.38 -8.89
C PRO A 460 19.09 -4.47 -8.64
N ALA A 461 19.54 -5.06 -7.52
CA ALA A 461 20.95 -5.39 -7.32
C ALA A 461 21.50 -6.48 -8.27
N GLY A 462 20.64 -7.12 -9.08
CA GLY A 462 21.04 -8.01 -10.17
C GLY A 462 20.97 -7.41 -11.56
N GLU A 463 20.53 -6.16 -11.68
CA GLU A 463 20.41 -5.47 -12.96
C GLU A 463 21.77 -4.95 -13.47
N LYS A 464 21.88 -4.86 -14.81
CA LYS A 464 23.10 -4.47 -15.50
C LYS A 464 23.63 -3.10 -15.09
N ASP A 465 22.74 -2.14 -14.86
CA ASP A 465 23.11 -0.78 -14.43
C ASP A 465 23.91 -0.76 -13.13
N PHE A 466 23.70 -1.75 -12.26
CA PHE A 466 24.50 -1.93 -11.05
C PHE A 466 25.72 -2.83 -11.27
N THR A 467 25.53 -3.99 -11.91
CA THR A 467 26.60 -4.98 -12.05
C THR A 467 27.73 -4.53 -13.00
N ASP A 468 27.41 -3.69 -13.98
CA ASP A 468 28.40 -3.14 -14.92
C ASP A 468 29.41 -2.20 -14.25
N GLN A 469 29.06 -1.59 -13.11
CA GLN A 469 29.95 -0.70 -12.37
C GLN A 469 31.21 -1.43 -11.88
N PHE A 470 31.13 -2.75 -11.68
CA PHE A 470 32.27 -3.57 -11.22
C PHE A 470 33.22 -3.96 -12.37
N ILE A 471 32.78 -3.85 -13.62
CA ILE A 471 33.54 -4.35 -14.77
C ILE A 471 34.79 -3.49 -14.97
N GLY A 472 35.93 -4.15 -15.11
CA GLY A 472 37.23 -3.50 -15.24
C GLY A 472 37.91 -3.12 -13.92
N HIS A 473 37.26 -3.27 -12.77
CA HIS A 473 37.92 -3.13 -11.47
C HIS A 473 38.75 -4.37 -11.12
N GLN A 474 39.79 -4.21 -10.31
CA GLN A 474 40.47 -5.36 -9.70
C GLN A 474 39.60 -5.98 -8.61
N VAL A 475 39.55 -7.31 -8.56
CA VAL A 475 38.73 -8.06 -7.60
C VAL A 475 39.09 -7.76 -6.12
N ASP A 476 40.29 -7.27 -5.84
CA ASP A 476 40.77 -6.94 -4.49
C ASP A 476 40.62 -5.46 -4.12
N GLU A 477 39.95 -4.65 -4.95
CA GLU A 477 39.59 -3.28 -4.61
C GLU A 477 38.53 -3.20 -3.50
N LEU A 478 38.43 -2.02 -2.90
CA LEU A 478 37.44 -1.74 -1.84
C LEU A 478 36.08 -1.31 -2.40
N PHE A 479 36.01 -0.94 -3.69
CA PHE A 479 34.79 -0.49 -4.37
C PHE A 479 34.15 0.75 -3.74
N ASP A 480 34.99 1.69 -3.28
CA ASP A 480 34.55 2.94 -2.62
C ASP A 480 33.83 3.90 -3.59
N ASP A 481 33.97 3.68 -4.89
CA ASP A 481 33.40 4.46 -6.00
C ASP A 481 32.18 3.82 -6.67
N ILE A 482 31.72 2.67 -6.17
CA ILE A 482 30.51 2.01 -6.66
C ILE A 482 29.28 2.66 -6.00
N ASP A 483 28.35 3.10 -6.84
CA ASP A 483 27.06 3.61 -6.40
C ASP A 483 26.13 2.43 -6.08
N VAL A 484 25.84 2.25 -4.78
CA VAL A 484 24.86 1.25 -4.35
C VAL A 484 23.48 1.57 -4.92
N VAL A 485 22.71 0.54 -5.25
CA VAL A 485 21.35 0.73 -5.72
C VAL A 485 20.51 1.37 -4.62
N SER A 486 19.95 2.53 -4.95
CA SER A 486 19.11 3.31 -4.06
C SER A 486 17.91 2.49 -3.57
N GLY A 487 17.72 2.38 -2.26
CA GLY A 487 16.67 1.56 -1.64
C GLY A 487 16.99 0.06 -1.56
N ALA A 488 18.06 -0.42 -2.20
CA ALA A 488 18.53 -1.81 -2.19
C ALA A 488 19.91 -1.96 -1.54
N THR A 489 20.24 -1.13 -0.54
CA THR A 489 21.59 -1.05 0.04
C THR A 489 22.06 -2.37 0.65
N ILE A 490 21.16 -3.17 1.23
CA ILE A 490 21.51 -4.49 1.79
C ILE A 490 21.93 -5.44 0.67
N SER A 491 21.12 -5.55 -0.38
CA SER A 491 21.37 -6.42 -1.54
C SER A 491 22.62 -5.97 -2.32
N SER A 492 22.80 -4.66 -2.49
CA SER A 492 24.00 -4.08 -3.13
C SER A 492 25.28 -4.42 -2.35
N ASN A 493 25.26 -4.25 -1.02
CA ASN A 493 26.40 -4.60 -0.17
C ASN A 493 26.64 -6.11 -0.14
N ALA A 494 25.60 -6.94 -0.28
CA ALA A 494 25.77 -8.38 -0.41
C ALA A 494 26.54 -8.75 -1.67
N VAL A 495 26.30 -8.06 -2.80
CA VAL A 495 27.11 -8.24 -4.03
C VAL A 495 28.57 -7.86 -3.78
N VAL A 496 28.83 -6.71 -3.16
CA VAL A 496 30.21 -6.28 -2.81
C VAL A 496 30.88 -7.30 -1.88
N GLN A 497 30.17 -7.80 -0.87
CA GLN A 497 30.66 -8.84 0.03
C GLN A 497 31.01 -10.13 -0.72
N ALA A 498 30.18 -10.54 -1.68
CA ALA A 498 30.44 -11.72 -2.50
C ALA A 498 31.71 -11.54 -3.34
N ILE A 499 31.90 -10.38 -3.98
CA ILE A 499 33.11 -10.07 -4.76
C ILE A 499 34.35 -10.07 -3.86
N GLN A 500 34.27 -9.55 -2.63
CA GLN A 500 35.36 -9.64 -1.65
C GLN A 500 35.69 -11.08 -1.27
N ALA A 501 34.69 -11.96 -1.19
CA ALA A 501 34.93 -13.40 -1.02
C ALA A 501 35.62 -14.00 -2.26
N ALA A 502 35.25 -13.57 -3.47
CA ALA A 502 35.92 -13.99 -4.71
C ALA A 502 37.39 -13.54 -4.75
N SER A 503 37.71 -12.36 -4.19
CA SER A 503 39.09 -11.88 -4.03
C SER A 503 39.95 -12.84 -3.19
N ALA A 504 39.40 -13.36 -2.10
CA ALA A 504 40.10 -14.33 -1.26
C ALA A 504 40.42 -15.62 -2.03
N VAL A 505 39.47 -16.08 -2.86
CA VAL A 505 39.67 -17.24 -3.75
C VAL A 505 40.75 -16.95 -4.80
N TYR A 506 40.71 -15.78 -5.43
CA TYR A 506 41.71 -15.39 -6.44
C TYR A 506 43.13 -15.31 -5.86
N ARG A 507 43.32 -14.85 -4.62
CA ARG A 507 44.64 -14.87 -3.97
C ARG A 507 45.17 -16.29 -3.77
N SER A 508 44.33 -17.22 -3.35
CA SER A 508 44.72 -18.63 -3.25
C SER A 508 45.10 -19.22 -4.61
N PHE A 509 44.44 -18.78 -5.69
CA PHE A 509 44.81 -19.12 -7.07
C PHE A 509 46.23 -18.68 -7.43
N GLN A 510 46.58 -17.43 -7.12
CA GLN A 510 47.94 -16.91 -7.36
C GLN A 510 49.01 -17.62 -6.53
N GLU A 511 48.74 -17.91 -5.25
CA GLU A 511 49.68 -18.59 -4.35
C GLU A 511 49.97 -20.05 -4.77
N GLY A 512 49.03 -20.70 -5.46
CA GLY A 512 49.19 -22.04 -6.04
C GLY A 512 50.16 -22.12 -7.23
N GLY A 513 50.59 -20.98 -7.78
CA GLY A 513 51.53 -20.91 -8.91
C GLY A 513 50.92 -21.23 -10.27
N HIS A 514 49.62 -20.94 -10.44
CA HIS A 514 48.87 -21.22 -11.66
C HIS A 514 48.95 -20.13 -12.71
#